data_AF-A0A3L7C5D2-F1
#
_entry.id   AF-A0A3L7C5D2-F1
#
_cell.length_a   1.000
_cell.length_b   1.000
_cell.length_c   1.000
_cell.angle_alpha   90.00
_cell.angle_beta   90.00
_cell.angle_gamma   90.00
#
_symmetry.space_group_name_H-M   'P 1'
#
loop_
_entity.id
_entity.type
_entity.pdbx_description
1 polymer ?
#
loop_
_entity_poly.entity_id
_entity_poly.type
_entity_poly.pdbx_seq_one_letter_code
_entity_poly.pdbx_strand_id
1 'polypeptide(L)'
;MFPDGQDPYTLLGVTRESSVAEIRERYLVLAQIWHPDRHQSSPAKVREEVTRQMQRINAAYQHLTDVHTRAHHDRERQTRERRDRERDTRQRQDRERQDRERQKREGQSREREARERQERERETRERENPRAQWTHPGFPGASRSATSADPRSTIHPIAITLRSGERGYTLRAHLDDQQTDAAFLGAQSHLLLFRSAESMRKYVARTEAHELASIEGWESFLDGMGSTATEPDDEHTFDFDLITYSLRFPPAQWVPTLFIANRDLIREISEAFELDGVLKHLAVGSPLDYLDDLFRVADRPVAGWGARRQLASLQGGLFSAVWRTAIGGIEERVRWLR
;
A
#
# COMPACT_ATOMS: atom_id res chain seq x y z
N MET A 1 -56.04 -55.69 -3.96
CA MET A 1 -56.61 -56.66 -3.00
C MET A 1 -55.93 -57.99 -3.24
N PHE A 2 -55.45 -58.64 -2.18
CA PHE A 2 -54.67 -59.87 -2.32
C PHE A 2 -55.54 -61.09 -2.64
N PRO A 3 -55.02 -62.12 -3.35
CA PRO A 3 -55.83 -63.07 -4.13
C PRO A 3 -56.76 -64.01 -3.38
N ASP A 4 -56.74 -64.06 -2.04
CA ASP A 4 -57.53 -65.02 -1.26
C ASP A 4 -58.20 -64.39 -0.03
N GLY A 5 -58.39 -63.07 -0.02
CA GLY A 5 -59.03 -62.35 1.09
C GLY A 5 -58.20 -62.33 2.38
N GLN A 6 -57.05 -63.01 2.42
CA GLN A 6 -56.07 -62.86 3.48
C GLN A 6 -55.28 -61.57 3.29
N ASP A 7 -55.14 -60.83 4.39
CA ASP A 7 -54.43 -59.56 4.41
C ASP A 7 -52.94 -59.81 4.13
N PRO A 8 -52.29 -59.14 3.15
CA PRO A 8 -50.84 -59.29 2.90
C PRO A 8 -50.00 -59.04 4.15
N TYR A 9 -50.51 -58.21 5.07
CA TYR A 9 -49.92 -58.01 6.37
C TYR A 9 -50.09 -59.26 7.24
N THR A 10 -51.29 -59.82 7.41
CA THR A 10 -51.53 -61.08 8.15
C THR A 10 -50.84 -62.29 7.54
N LEU A 11 -50.68 -62.32 6.22
CA LEU A 11 -50.09 -63.42 5.45
C LEU A 11 -48.56 -63.47 5.61
N LEU A 12 -47.95 -62.30 5.79
CA LEU A 12 -46.57 -62.18 6.26
C LEU A 12 -46.50 -62.14 7.79
N GLY A 13 -47.60 -62.10 8.53
CA GLY A 13 -47.60 -61.97 10.00
C GLY A 13 -47.05 -60.63 10.51
N VAL A 14 -47.34 -59.55 9.78
CA VAL A 14 -47.03 -58.12 10.04
C VAL A 14 -48.32 -57.29 10.03
N THR A 15 -48.28 -55.97 10.31
CA THR A 15 -49.47 -55.08 10.37
C THR A 15 -49.39 -53.93 9.35
N ARG A 16 -50.46 -53.17 9.10
CA ARG A 16 -50.51 -52.13 8.04
C ARG A 16 -49.55 -50.95 8.24
N GLU A 17 -49.21 -50.76 9.49
CA GLU A 17 -48.30 -49.77 10.02
C GLU A 17 -46.88 -50.35 10.12
N SER A 18 -46.74 -51.66 9.90
CA SER A 18 -45.43 -52.29 9.84
C SER A 18 -44.61 -51.58 8.79
N SER A 19 -43.46 -51.12 9.26
CA SER A 19 -42.46 -50.51 8.41
C SER A 19 -42.04 -51.51 7.35
N VAL A 20 -41.48 -50.97 6.28
CA VAL A 20 -40.91 -51.77 5.18
C VAL A 20 -39.91 -52.84 5.69
N ALA A 21 -39.30 -52.65 6.87
CA ALA A 21 -38.36 -53.59 7.49
C ALA A 21 -39.03 -54.81 8.15
N GLU A 22 -40.10 -54.60 8.91
CA GLU A 22 -40.84 -55.68 9.56
C GLU A 22 -41.50 -56.60 8.53
N ILE A 23 -42.01 -55.97 7.47
CA ILE A 23 -42.53 -56.62 6.26
C ILE A 23 -41.48 -57.58 5.65
N ARG A 24 -40.20 -57.23 5.71
CA ARG A 24 -39.09 -57.99 5.11
C ARG A 24 -38.59 -59.17 5.92
N GLU A 25 -38.48 -59.02 7.23
CA GLU A 25 -37.94 -60.07 8.09
C GLU A 25 -38.84 -61.30 8.09
N ARG A 26 -40.15 -61.06 8.18
CA ARG A 26 -41.13 -62.13 8.17
C ARG A 26 -41.18 -62.87 6.84
N TYR A 27 -41.01 -62.14 5.74
CA TYR A 27 -40.95 -62.72 4.42
C TYR A 27 -39.86 -63.81 4.29
N LEU A 28 -38.67 -63.55 4.83
CA LEU A 28 -37.52 -64.46 4.69
C LEU A 28 -37.68 -65.77 5.47
N VAL A 29 -38.19 -65.68 6.69
CA VAL A 29 -38.47 -66.85 7.53
C VAL A 29 -39.49 -67.76 6.85
N LEU A 30 -40.53 -67.16 6.26
CA LEU A 30 -41.57 -67.89 5.55
C LEU A 30 -41.01 -68.51 4.25
N ALA A 31 -40.17 -67.80 3.51
CA ALA A 31 -39.58 -68.31 2.26
C ALA A 31 -38.73 -69.58 2.43
N GLN A 32 -37.97 -69.68 3.54
CA GLN A 32 -37.09 -70.83 3.80
C GLN A 32 -37.87 -72.11 4.12
N ILE A 33 -39.06 -71.96 4.71
CA ILE A 33 -39.94 -73.07 5.10
C ILE A 33 -40.72 -73.58 3.88
N TRP A 34 -41.18 -72.67 3.02
CA TRP A 34 -42.13 -72.95 1.95
C TRP A 34 -41.50 -73.08 0.54
N HIS A 35 -40.17 -73.19 0.41
CA HIS A 35 -39.53 -73.24 -0.91
C HIS A 35 -39.76 -74.57 -1.67
N PRO A 36 -40.25 -74.56 -2.94
CA PRO A 36 -40.60 -75.78 -3.68
C PRO A 36 -39.46 -76.80 -3.85
N ASP A 37 -38.21 -76.33 -3.99
CA ASP A 37 -37.04 -77.22 -4.14
C ASP A 37 -36.81 -78.15 -2.96
N ARG A 38 -37.16 -77.68 -1.75
CA ARG A 38 -37.03 -78.48 -0.53
C ARG A 38 -38.04 -79.62 -0.48
N HIS A 39 -39.03 -79.60 -1.38
CA HIS A 39 -40.16 -80.50 -1.39
C HIS A 39 -40.31 -81.25 -2.72
N GLN A 40 -39.31 -81.25 -3.63
CA GLN A 40 -39.42 -81.88 -4.97
C GLN A 40 -39.69 -83.39 -4.92
N SER A 41 -39.06 -84.09 -3.99
CA SER A 41 -39.25 -85.54 -3.79
C SER A 41 -40.53 -85.89 -3.01
N SER A 42 -41.31 -84.90 -2.56
CA SER A 42 -42.53 -85.08 -1.75
C SER A 42 -43.76 -85.43 -2.62
N PRO A 43 -44.85 -86.02 -2.09
CA PRO A 43 -46.04 -86.36 -2.86
C PRO A 43 -46.73 -85.16 -3.55
N ALA A 44 -47.43 -85.40 -4.66
CA ALA A 44 -47.95 -84.36 -5.54
C ALA A 44 -48.82 -83.30 -4.84
N LYS A 45 -49.75 -83.70 -3.96
CA LYS A 45 -50.61 -82.76 -3.22
C LYS A 45 -49.83 -81.82 -2.29
N VAL A 46 -48.76 -82.29 -1.64
CA VAL A 46 -47.98 -81.46 -0.69
C VAL A 46 -47.16 -80.41 -1.42
N ARG A 47 -46.59 -80.75 -2.58
CA ARG A 47 -45.85 -79.80 -3.42
C ARG A 47 -46.75 -78.68 -3.96
N GLU A 48 -47.99 -79.04 -4.29
CA GLU A 48 -48.97 -78.09 -4.81
C GLU A 48 -49.42 -77.09 -3.74
N GLU A 49 -49.55 -77.51 -2.48
CA GLU A 49 -49.87 -76.65 -1.33
C GLU A 49 -48.69 -75.72 -0.96
N VAL A 50 -47.46 -76.26 -0.95
CA VAL A 50 -46.23 -75.50 -0.65
C VAL A 50 -45.99 -74.39 -1.68
N THR A 51 -46.16 -74.71 -2.96
CA THR A 51 -45.99 -73.73 -4.04
C THR A 51 -47.01 -72.59 -3.95
N ARG A 52 -48.25 -72.92 -3.59
CA ARG A 52 -49.35 -71.97 -3.45
C ARG A 52 -49.14 -71.01 -2.28
N GLN A 53 -48.61 -71.49 -1.16
CA GLN A 53 -48.30 -70.63 0.00
C GLN A 53 -47.10 -69.71 -0.26
N MET A 54 -46.04 -70.22 -0.90
CA MET A 54 -44.87 -69.40 -1.25
C MET A 54 -45.21 -68.26 -2.21
N GLN A 55 -46.08 -68.52 -3.20
CA GLN A 55 -46.53 -67.49 -4.15
C GLN A 55 -47.31 -66.36 -3.45
N ARG A 56 -48.12 -66.67 -2.43
CA ARG A 56 -48.86 -65.68 -1.66
C ARG A 56 -47.94 -64.80 -0.79
N ILE A 57 -46.94 -65.42 -0.15
CA ILE A 57 -45.93 -64.74 0.68
C ILE A 57 -45.09 -63.77 -0.15
N ASN A 58 -44.64 -64.19 -1.34
CA ASN A 58 -43.89 -63.33 -2.26
C ASN A 58 -44.68 -62.12 -2.73
N ALA A 59 -45.94 -62.34 -3.11
CA ALA A 59 -46.79 -61.26 -3.58
C ALA A 59 -47.03 -60.22 -2.46
N ALA A 60 -47.28 -60.68 -1.23
CA ALA A 60 -47.55 -59.81 -0.08
C ALA A 60 -46.35 -58.92 0.26
N TYR A 61 -45.14 -59.46 0.21
CA TYR A 61 -43.92 -58.74 0.56
C TYR A 61 -43.57 -57.65 -0.44
N GLN A 62 -43.74 -57.94 -1.73
CA GLN A 62 -43.44 -57.01 -2.81
C GLN A 62 -44.36 -55.79 -2.81
N HIS A 63 -45.66 -56.01 -2.59
CA HIS A 63 -46.64 -54.92 -2.63
C HIS A 63 -46.48 -53.93 -1.48
N LEU A 64 -46.20 -54.43 -0.27
CA LEU A 64 -46.13 -53.60 0.93
C LEU A 64 -44.82 -52.81 1.01
N THR A 65 -43.73 -53.37 0.47
CA THR A 65 -42.44 -52.71 0.37
C THR A 65 -42.45 -51.58 -0.68
N ASP A 66 -43.05 -51.76 -1.85
CA ASP A 66 -43.02 -50.74 -2.93
C ASP A 66 -43.89 -49.51 -2.61
N VAL A 67 -45.03 -49.72 -1.93
CA VAL A 67 -46.00 -48.66 -1.63
C VAL A 67 -45.51 -47.69 -0.56
N HIS A 68 -44.87 -48.19 0.50
CA HIS A 68 -44.50 -47.36 1.63
C HIS A 68 -43.19 -46.57 1.43
N THR A 69 -42.21 -47.12 0.71
CA THR A 69 -40.89 -46.48 0.63
C THR A 69 -40.76 -45.38 -0.43
N ARG A 70 -41.43 -45.48 -1.59
CA ARG A 70 -41.21 -44.52 -2.70
C ARG A 70 -42.06 -43.26 -2.61
N ALA A 71 -43.36 -43.44 -2.43
CA ALA A 71 -44.31 -42.33 -2.47
C ALA A 71 -44.06 -41.28 -1.37
N HIS A 72 -43.58 -41.74 -0.22
CA HIS A 72 -43.25 -40.90 0.92
C HIS A 72 -41.92 -40.14 0.70
N HIS A 73 -40.87 -40.82 0.25
CA HIS A 73 -39.56 -40.18 0.14
C HIS A 73 -39.41 -39.23 -1.04
N ASP A 74 -40.01 -39.52 -2.20
CA ASP A 74 -39.77 -38.72 -3.41
C ASP A 74 -40.51 -37.37 -3.37
N ARG A 75 -41.72 -37.35 -2.84
CA ARG A 75 -42.54 -36.13 -2.77
C ARG A 75 -42.01 -35.14 -1.76
N GLU A 76 -41.58 -35.64 -0.60
CA GLU A 76 -41.04 -34.79 0.44
C GLU A 76 -39.67 -34.23 0.05
N ARG A 77 -38.81 -35.07 -0.54
CA ARG A 77 -37.48 -34.66 -1.00
C ARG A 77 -37.58 -33.57 -2.07
N GLN A 78 -38.35 -33.77 -3.12
CA GLN A 78 -38.42 -32.82 -4.24
C GLN A 78 -39.03 -31.47 -3.83
N THR A 79 -40.03 -31.49 -2.95
CA THR A 79 -40.70 -30.27 -2.48
C THR A 79 -39.80 -29.46 -1.56
N ARG A 80 -39.07 -30.12 -0.65
CA ARG A 80 -38.11 -29.46 0.25
C ARG A 80 -36.93 -28.91 -0.55
N GLU A 81 -36.31 -29.72 -1.40
CA GLU A 81 -35.16 -29.28 -2.21
C GLU A 81 -35.48 -28.10 -3.13
N ARG A 82 -36.67 -28.08 -3.74
CA ARG A 82 -37.06 -26.96 -4.60
C ARG A 82 -37.28 -25.67 -3.79
N ARG A 83 -37.96 -25.76 -2.65
CA ARG A 83 -38.22 -24.59 -1.79
C ARG A 83 -36.94 -24.05 -1.18
N ASP A 84 -36.03 -24.92 -0.77
CA ASP A 84 -34.77 -24.54 -0.18
C ASP A 84 -33.86 -23.89 -1.24
N ARG A 85 -33.77 -24.44 -2.45
CA ARG A 85 -33.01 -23.83 -3.55
C ARG A 85 -33.56 -22.47 -3.98
N GLU A 86 -34.88 -22.33 -4.08
CA GLU A 86 -35.52 -21.06 -4.44
C GLU A 86 -35.32 -20.01 -3.32
N ARG A 87 -35.41 -20.42 -2.05
CA ARG A 87 -35.15 -19.55 -0.89
C ARG A 87 -33.69 -19.12 -0.84
N ASP A 88 -32.75 -20.04 -1.00
CA ASP A 88 -31.31 -19.76 -0.93
C ASP A 88 -30.88 -18.85 -2.08
N THR A 89 -31.41 -19.07 -3.29
CA THR A 89 -31.10 -18.24 -4.45
C THR A 89 -31.61 -16.81 -4.25
N ARG A 90 -32.85 -16.63 -3.77
CA ARG A 90 -33.40 -15.31 -3.45
C ARG A 90 -32.64 -14.63 -2.33
N GLN A 91 -32.37 -15.35 -1.24
CA GLN A 91 -31.64 -14.79 -0.10
C GLN A 91 -30.22 -14.40 -0.47
N ARG A 92 -29.55 -15.17 -1.34
CA ARG A 92 -28.22 -14.82 -1.86
C ARG A 92 -28.29 -13.59 -2.76
N GLN A 93 -29.25 -13.50 -3.67
CA GLN A 93 -29.42 -12.34 -4.55
C GLN A 93 -29.75 -11.07 -3.75
N ASP A 94 -30.62 -11.17 -2.74
CA ASP A 94 -30.97 -10.06 -1.86
C ASP A 94 -29.79 -9.60 -1.02
N ARG A 95 -29.00 -10.53 -0.46
CA ARG A 95 -27.76 -10.21 0.26
C ARG A 95 -26.74 -9.55 -0.67
N GLU A 96 -26.48 -10.10 -1.85
CA GLU A 96 -25.55 -9.50 -2.82
C GLU A 96 -26.02 -8.12 -3.30
N ARG A 97 -27.33 -7.91 -3.45
CA ARG A 97 -27.91 -6.60 -3.80
C ARG A 97 -27.74 -5.60 -2.65
N GLN A 98 -28.06 -6.02 -1.42
CA GLN A 98 -27.90 -5.18 -0.22
C GLN A 98 -26.43 -4.85 0.03
N ASP A 99 -25.52 -5.80 -0.14
CA ASP A 99 -24.08 -5.61 0.01
C ASP A 99 -23.54 -4.65 -1.06
N ARG A 100 -23.97 -4.78 -2.31
CA ARG A 100 -23.61 -3.83 -3.38
C ARG A 100 -24.16 -2.43 -3.12
N GLU A 101 -25.41 -2.31 -2.68
CA GLU A 101 -26.00 -1.02 -2.33
C GLU A 101 -25.32 -0.41 -1.10
N ARG A 102 -24.98 -1.21 -0.10
CA ARG A 102 -24.21 -0.80 1.09
C ARG A 102 -22.81 -0.35 0.70
N GLN A 103 -22.08 -1.13 -0.10
CA GLN A 103 -20.76 -0.75 -0.61
C GLN A 103 -20.82 0.50 -1.49
N LYS A 104 -21.87 0.66 -2.32
CA LYS A 104 -22.06 1.87 -3.12
C LYS A 104 -22.37 3.09 -2.25
N ARG A 105 -23.21 2.95 -1.23
CA ARG A 105 -23.52 4.01 -0.27
C ARG A 105 -22.32 4.36 0.61
N GLU A 106 -21.58 3.38 1.09
CA GLU A 106 -20.34 3.59 1.85
C GLU A 106 -19.25 4.18 0.96
N GLY A 107 -19.13 3.74 -0.29
CA GLY A 107 -18.23 4.32 -1.28
C GLY A 107 -18.59 5.77 -1.57
N GLN A 108 -19.87 6.07 -1.81
CA GLN A 108 -20.36 7.44 -1.99
C GLN A 108 -20.21 8.28 -0.73
N SER A 109 -20.43 7.73 0.47
CA SER A 109 -20.22 8.43 1.74
C SER A 109 -18.74 8.70 1.97
N ARG A 110 -17.85 7.73 1.75
CA ARG A 110 -16.40 7.90 1.86
C ARG A 110 -15.87 8.85 0.81
N GLU A 111 -16.37 8.80 -0.42
CA GLU A 111 -15.98 9.73 -1.48
C GLU A 111 -16.51 11.14 -1.19
N ARG A 112 -17.73 11.26 -0.67
CA ARG A 112 -18.30 12.54 -0.24
C ARG A 112 -17.58 13.09 0.99
N GLU A 113 -17.27 12.27 1.99
CA GLU A 113 -16.47 12.64 3.16
C GLU A 113 -15.02 12.94 2.77
N ALA A 114 -14.45 12.24 1.79
CA ALA A 114 -13.12 12.54 1.26
C ALA A 114 -13.13 13.83 0.43
N ARG A 115 -14.18 14.10 -0.35
CA ARG A 115 -14.37 15.36 -1.07
C ARG A 115 -14.64 16.50 -0.10
N GLU A 116 -15.51 16.34 0.88
CA GLU A 116 -15.77 17.32 1.93
C GLU A 116 -14.55 17.51 2.83
N ARG A 117 -13.73 16.47 3.07
CA ARG A 117 -12.44 16.60 3.77
C ARG A 117 -11.41 17.30 2.90
N GLN A 118 -11.28 16.97 1.63
CA GLN A 118 -10.38 17.63 0.68
C GLN A 118 -10.81 19.07 0.41
N GLU A 119 -12.10 19.35 0.39
CA GLU A 119 -12.67 20.68 0.21
C GLU A 119 -12.53 21.47 1.50
N ARG A 120 -12.78 20.90 2.68
CA ARG A 120 -12.41 21.52 3.97
C ARG A 120 -10.91 21.72 4.10
N GLU A 121 -10.09 20.79 3.59
CA GLU A 121 -8.63 20.87 3.60
C GLU A 121 -8.12 21.89 2.57
N ARG A 122 -8.80 22.04 1.43
CA ARG A 122 -8.54 23.05 0.39
C ARG A 122 -9.02 24.41 0.85
N GLU A 123 -10.16 24.50 1.54
CA GLU A 123 -10.69 25.71 2.15
C GLU A 123 -9.88 26.10 3.39
N THR A 124 -9.38 25.16 4.19
CA THR A 124 -8.36 25.48 5.22
C THR A 124 -7.06 25.90 4.56
N ARG A 125 -6.57 25.26 3.49
CA ARG A 125 -5.36 25.70 2.75
C ARG A 125 -5.52 27.06 2.06
N GLU A 126 -6.70 27.36 1.51
CA GLU A 126 -7.04 28.66 0.89
C GLU A 126 -7.33 29.73 1.96
N ARG A 127 -7.84 29.36 3.15
CA ARG A 127 -7.93 30.24 4.34
C ARG A 127 -6.63 30.35 5.13
N GLU A 128 -5.68 29.44 4.96
CA GLU A 128 -4.37 29.43 5.64
C GLU A 128 -3.28 30.04 4.75
N ASN A 129 -3.56 30.30 3.47
CA ASN A 129 -2.75 31.17 2.62
C ASN A 129 -3.40 32.55 2.38
N PRO A 130 -3.81 33.19 3.49
CA PRO A 130 -3.25 34.44 3.95
C PRO A 130 -2.62 34.17 5.32
N ARG A 131 -1.29 34.02 5.38
CA ARG A 131 -0.38 33.74 6.54
C ARG A 131 0.41 32.42 6.44
N ALA A 132 1.05 32.11 5.31
CA ALA A 132 2.34 31.44 5.44
C ALA A 132 3.20 32.34 6.33
N GLN A 133 3.49 31.91 7.56
CA GLN A 133 4.53 32.53 8.37
C GLN A 133 5.85 32.08 7.74
N TRP A 134 6.30 32.88 6.78
CA TRP A 134 7.65 32.81 6.24
C TRP A 134 8.56 33.05 7.43
N THR A 135 9.17 31.96 7.87
CA THR A 135 10.00 31.87 9.06
C THR A 135 11.12 30.93 8.65
N HIS A 136 12.14 31.54 8.09
CA HIS A 136 13.45 30.99 7.90
C HIS A 136 14.23 31.31 9.19
N PRO A 137 14.40 30.34 10.12
CA PRO A 137 14.97 30.61 11.45
C PRO A 137 16.31 31.36 11.37
N GLY A 138 17.16 30.99 10.40
CA GLY A 138 18.44 31.63 10.15
C GLY A 138 18.38 32.91 9.29
N PHE A 139 17.22 33.50 8.99
CA PHE A 139 17.14 34.72 8.18
C PHE A 139 17.28 35.97 9.08
N PRO A 140 18.39 36.72 8.99
CA PRO A 140 18.67 37.85 9.88
C PRO A 140 17.87 39.12 9.52
N GLY A 141 16.97 39.06 8.53
CA GLY A 141 16.26 40.20 7.98
C GLY A 141 17.05 40.93 6.90
N ALA A 142 16.39 41.84 6.17
CA ALA A 142 16.90 42.57 5.01
C ALA A 142 18.14 43.47 5.22
N SER A 143 18.77 43.43 6.41
CA SER A 143 19.83 44.36 6.83
C SER A 143 21.25 43.83 6.61
N ARG A 144 21.44 42.61 6.10
CA ARG A 144 22.77 42.16 5.65
C ARG A 144 22.90 42.46 4.17
N SER A 145 23.57 43.57 3.88
CA SER A 145 23.98 43.95 2.54
C SER A 145 24.91 42.88 2.00
N ALA A 146 24.45 42.08 1.04
CA ALA A 146 25.35 41.53 0.04
C ALA A 146 25.86 42.74 -0.75
N THR A 147 27.05 43.24 -0.44
CA THR A 147 27.69 44.36 -1.16
C THR A 147 28.08 43.99 -2.59
N SER A 148 27.73 42.78 -3.04
CA SER A 148 27.75 42.31 -4.41
C SER A 148 27.18 43.33 -5.40
N ALA A 149 28.00 43.70 -6.38
CA ALA A 149 27.63 44.62 -7.45
C ALA A 149 26.59 44.04 -8.46
N ASP A 150 26.25 42.75 -8.36
CA ASP A 150 25.24 42.09 -9.21
C ASP A 150 24.29 41.22 -8.35
N PRO A 151 23.01 41.58 -8.21
CA PRO A 151 22.03 40.76 -7.50
C PRO A 151 21.86 39.33 -8.06
N ARG A 152 22.15 39.11 -9.34
CA ARG A 152 22.06 37.79 -9.98
C ARG A 152 23.14 36.82 -9.51
N SER A 153 24.20 37.32 -8.89
CA SER A 153 25.22 36.45 -8.29
C SER A 153 24.78 35.88 -6.93
N THR A 154 23.70 36.42 -6.37
CA THR A 154 23.30 36.21 -4.97
C THR A 154 22.21 35.15 -4.85
N ILE A 155 21.26 35.10 -5.79
CA ILE A 155 20.09 34.21 -5.76
C ILE A 155 20.12 33.24 -6.95
N HIS A 156 20.03 31.94 -6.67
CA HIS A 156 20.13 30.88 -7.66
C HIS A 156 18.97 29.88 -7.53
N PRO A 157 18.28 29.54 -8.62
CA PRO A 157 17.48 28.32 -8.72
C PRO A 157 18.39 27.12 -8.52
N ILE A 158 18.02 26.21 -7.61
CA ILE A 158 18.74 24.95 -7.42
C ILE A 158 17.79 23.77 -7.61
N ALA A 159 18.35 22.64 -8.00
CA ALA A 159 17.66 21.37 -8.06
C ALA A 159 18.26 20.38 -7.06
N ILE A 160 17.40 19.69 -6.32
CA ILE A 160 17.80 18.66 -5.35
C ILE A 160 17.06 17.37 -5.69
N THR A 161 17.81 16.32 -6.00
CA THR A 161 17.26 14.96 -6.10
C THR A 161 17.30 14.30 -4.73
N LEU A 162 16.13 13.97 -4.17
CA LEU A 162 16.01 13.29 -2.89
C LEU A 162 16.33 11.79 -3.03
N ARG A 163 16.55 11.09 -1.92
CA ARG A 163 16.77 9.62 -1.89
C ARG A 163 15.63 8.79 -2.46
N SER A 164 14.45 9.38 -2.63
CA SER A 164 13.33 8.74 -3.33
C SER A 164 13.52 8.72 -4.85
N GLY A 165 14.53 9.41 -5.38
CA GLY A 165 14.72 9.71 -6.80
C GLY A 165 13.86 10.88 -7.29
N GLU A 166 13.06 11.51 -6.42
CA GLU A 166 12.26 12.68 -6.77
C GLU A 166 13.14 13.93 -6.84
N ARG A 167 13.14 14.59 -8.00
CA ARG A 167 13.80 15.89 -8.20
C ARG A 167 12.88 17.04 -7.81
N GLY A 168 13.36 17.92 -6.95
CA GLY A 168 12.66 19.12 -6.50
C GLY A 168 13.45 20.39 -6.81
N TYR A 169 12.74 21.49 -7.00
CA TYR A 169 13.30 22.81 -7.30
C TYR A 169 13.07 23.76 -6.12
N THR A 170 14.03 24.63 -5.84
CA THR A 170 13.90 25.70 -4.84
C THR A 170 14.85 26.86 -5.15
N LEU A 171 14.83 27.91 -4.33
CA LEU A 171 15.76 29.03 -4.42
C LEU A 171 16.74 28.99 -3.26
N ARG A 172 18.01 29.26 -3.57
CA ARG A 172 19.08 29.54 -2.61
C ARG A 172 19.57 30.97 -2.80
N ALA A 173 19.75 31.70 -1.71
CA ALA A 173 20.31 33.04 -1.71
C ALA A 173 21.48 33.13 -0.71
N HIS A 174 22.63 33.65 -1.11
CA HIS A 174 23.70 33.95 -0.16
C HIS A 174 23.51 35.36 0.41
N LEU A 175 23.63 35.53 1.72
CA LEU A 175 23.34 36.81 2.40
C LEU A 175 24.59 37.67 2.65
N ASP A 176 25.76 37.17 2.26
CA ASP A 176 27.03 37.86 2.39
C ASP A 176 27.96 37.52 1.21
N ASP A 177 28.97 38.37 0.99
CA ASP A 177 29.93 38.22 -0.12
C ASP A 177 30.89 37.03 0.07
N GLN A 178 30.99 36.49 1.28
CA GLN A 178 31.81 35.31 1.60
C GLN A 178 31.05 34.00 1.39
N GLN A 179 29.77 34.07 1.01
CA GLN A 179 28.84 32.94 0.92
C GLN A 179 28.80 32.10 2.20
N THR A 180 28.94 32.74 3.36
CA THR A 180 28.91 32.04 4.64
C THR A 180 27.52 31.83 5.18
N ASP A 181 26.60 32.75 4.90
CA ASP A 181 25.19 32.65 5.30
C ASP A 181 24.30 32.43 4.08
N ALA A 182 23.54 31.33 4.09
CA ALA A 182 22.59 30.99 3.03
C ALA A 182 21.14 31.06 3.53
N ALA A 183 20.25 31.53 2.65
CA ALA A 183 18.82 31.52 2.82
C ALA A 183 18.13 30.71 1.73
N PHE A 184 17.03 30.04 2.09
CA PHE A 184 16.26 29.21 1.16
C PHE A 184 14.79 29.62 1.13
N LEU A 185 14.08 29.23 0.07
CA LEU A 185 12.64 29.37 0.08
C LEU A 185 12.03 28.39 1.10
N GLY A 186 11.54 28.92 2.22
CA GLY A 186 11.02 28.14 3.33
C GLY A 186 9.71 28.69 3.90
N ALA A 187 8.92 27.84 4.53
CA ALA A 187 7.74 28.28 5.29
C ALA A 187 7.53 27.36 6.50
N GLN A 188 7.22 27.95 7.67
CA GLN A 188 7.02 27.20 8.91
C GLN A 188 8.21 26.27 9.23
N SER A 189 9.44 26.77 9.09
CA SER A 189 10.69 26.01 9.31
C SER A 189 10.86 24.75 8.43
N HIS A 190 10.20 24.70 7.26
CA HIS A 190 10.38 23.66 6.24
C HIS A 190 10.96 24.26 4.95
N LEU A 191 11.86 23.52 4.32
CA LEU A 191 12.35 23.79 2.97
C LEU A 191 11.25 23.49 1.96
N LEU A 192 10.90 24.46 1.13
CA LEU A 192 9.89 24.29 0.09
C LEU A 192 10.54 23.74 -1.17
N LEU A 193 10.05 22.59 -1.65
CA LEU A 193 10.41 22.02 -2.95
C LEU A 193 9.22 22.02 -3.90
N PHE A 194 9.48 22.35 -5.15
CA PHE A 194 8.50 22.35 -6.23
C PHE A 194 8.78 21.22 -7.22
N ARG A 195 7.74 20.73 -7.89
CA ARG A 195 7.84 19.63 -8.86
C ARG A 195 8.40 20.06 -10.23
N SER A 196 8.44 21.35 -10.49
CA SER A 196 9.06 21.92 -11.69
C SER A 196 9.57 23.34 -11.42
N ALA A 197 10.61 23.76 -12.13
CA ALA A 197 11.09 25.13 -12.11
C ALA A 197 9.98 26.15 -12.45
N GLU A 198 9.05 25.76 -13.33
CA GLU A 198 7.89 26.60 -13.69
C GLU A 198 6.92 26.82 -12.53
N SER A 199 6.61 25.77 -11.75
CA SER A 199 5.72 25.87 -10.59
C SER A 199 6.34 26.73 -9.48
N MET A 200 7.65 26.60 -9.24
CA MET A 200 8.40 27.47 -8.34
C MET A 200 8.34 28.93 -8.79
N ARG A 201 8.65 29.21 -10.06
CA ARG A 201 8.60 30.56 -10.63
C ARG A 201 7.21 31.19 -10.50
N LYS A 202 6.16 30.45 -10.87
CA LYS A 202 4.76 30.91 -10.75
C LYS A 202 4.39 31.21 -9.29
N TYR A 203 4.91 30.44 -8.35
CA TYR A 203 4.64 30.62 -6.93
C TYR A 203 5.29 31.89 -6.38
N VAL A 204 6.59 32.10 -6.64
CA VAL A 204 7.33 33.29 -6.16
C VAL A 204 6.87 34.58 -6.86
N ALA A 205 6.45 34.51 -8.12
CA ALA A 205 5.91 35.68 -8.84
C ALA A 205 4.51 36.10 -8.37
N ARG A 206 3.75 35.23 -7.70
CA ARG A 206 2.41 35.53 -7.17
C ARG A 206 2.42 35.95 -5.70
N THR A 207 3.44 35.52 -4.96
CA THR A 207 3.48 35.64 -3.51
C THR A 207 4.70 36.46 -3.11
N GLU A 208 4.57 37.78 -3.08
CA GLU A 208 5.66 38.67 -2.63
C GLU A 208 5.90 38.61 -1.12
N ALA A 209 5.01 37.94 -0.37
CA ALA A 209 5.01 37.96 1.09
C ALA A 209 6.07 37.04 1.73
N HIS A 210 7.22 36.77 1.11
CA HIS A 210 8.24 35.86 1.64
C HIS A 210 9.59 36.53 1.92
N GLU A 211 10.41 35.94 2.81
CA GLU A 211 11.66 36.56 3.28
C GLU A 211 12.65 36.86 2.16
N LEU A 212 12.80 35.98 1.17
CA LEU A 212 13.68 36.22 0.01
C LEU A 212 13.25 37.45 -0.83
N ALA A 213 11.99 37.89 -0.76
CA ALA A 213 11.51 39.06 -1.48
C ALA A 213 12.06 40.37 -0.88
N SER A 214 12.62 40.31 0.34
CA SER A 214 13.25 41.43 1.01
C SER A 214 14.75 41.57 0.73
N ILE A 215 15.34 40.62 0.00
CA ILE A 215 16.76 40.65 -0.39
C ILE A 215 16.97 41.67 -1.51
N GLU A 216 18.09 42.39 -1.46
CA GLU A 216 18.47 43.36 -2.49
C GLU A 216 18.55 42.70 -3.89
N GLY A 217 17.87 43.32 -4.84
CA GLY A 217 17.80 42.88 -6.24
C GLY A 217 17.00 41.60 -6.51
N TRP A 218 16.15 41.19 -5.57
CA TRP A 218 15.06 40.24 -5.80
C TRP A 218 14.24 40.55 -7.05
N GLU A 219 13.86 41.82 -7.27
CA GLU A 219 13.10 42.25 -8.45
C GLU A 219 13.88 41.99 -9.75
N SER A 220 15.17 42.37 -9.78
CA SER A 220 16.05 42.12 -10.93
C SER A 220 16.27 40.63 -11.20
N PHE A 221 16.28 39.80 -10.16
CA PHE A 221 16.35 38.35 -10.28
C PHE A 221 15.06 37.78 -10.89
N LEU A 222 13.89 38.19 -10.37
CA LEU A 222 12.59 37.77 -10.89
C LEU A 222 12.40 38.14 -12.36
N ASP A 223 12.78 39.37 -12.75
CA ASP A 223 12.75 39.82 -14.14
C ASP A 223 13.71 39.01 -15.03
N GLY A 224 14.91 38.74 -14.50
CA GLY A 224 15.96 37.97 -15.18
C GLY A 224 15.60 36.50 -15.43
N MET A 225 14.78 35.88 -14.57
CA MET A 225 14.25 34.53 -14.79
C MET A 225 13.38 34.43 -16.06
N GLY A 226 13.06 35.54 -16.73
CA GLY A 226 12.30 35.56 -17.99
C GLY A 226 10.89 34.98 -17.79
N SER A 227 10.18 34.63 -18.87
CA SER A 227 8.85 33.98 -18.80
C SER A 227 8.93 32.44 -18.72
N THR A 228 10.05 31.87 -19.16
CA THR A 228 10.34 30.43 -19.16
C THR A 228 11.33 30.12 -18.06
N ALA A 229 10.94 29.30 -17.08
CA ALA A 229 11.86 28.86 -16.05
C ALA A 229 12.94 27.97 -16.69
N THR A 230 14.21 28.36 -16.56
CA THR A 230 15.36 27.59 -17.04
C THR A 230 15.76 26.56 -15.99
N GLU A 231 16.15 25.36 -16.44
CA GLU A 231 16.74 24.35 -15.56
C GLU A 231 18.06 24.88 -14.94
N PRO A 232 18.31 24.61 -13.64
CA PRO A 232 19.61 24.87 -13.04
C PRO A 232 20.73 24.15 -13.78
N ASP A 233 21.91 24.76 -13.84
CA ASP A 233 23.12 24.13 -14.38
C ASP A 233 23.69 23.07 -13.42
N ASP A 234 24.82 22.47 -13.80
CA ASP A 234 25.47 21.40 -13.04
C ASP A 234 26.00 21.88 -11.68
N GLU A 235 26.38 23.15 -11.53
CA GLU A 235 26.86 23.71 -10.26
C GLU A 235 25.72 23.92 -9.25
N HIS A 236 24.50 24.05 -9.75
CA HIS A 236 23.28 24.27 -8.97
C HIS A 236 22.39 23.02 -8.89
N THR A 237 22.95 21.85 -9.21
CA THR A 237 22.26 20.56 -9.15
C THR A 237 22.91 19.65 -8.11
N PHE A 238 22.10 19.16 -7.18
CA PHE A 238 22.52 18.34 -6.04
C PHE A 238 21.74 17.02 -6.03
N ASP A 239 22.38 15.93 -5.61
CA ASP A 239 21.84 14.58 -5.79
C ASP A 239 22.11 13.68 -4.58
N PHE A 240 21.14 13.65 -3.66
CA PHE A 240 21.17 12.82 -2.47
C PHE A 240 20.92 11.35 -2.77
N ASP A 241 20.24 11.03 -3.88
CA ASP A 241 20.08 9.64 -4.33
C ASP A 241 21.42 9.08 -4.82
N LEU A 242 22.15 9.85 -5.64
CA LEU A 242 23.47 9.45 -6.12
C LEU A 242 24.47 9.29 -4.98
N ILE A 243 24.47 10.20 -3.99
CA ILE A 243 25.23 10.01 -2.75
C ILE A 243 24.84 8.68 -2.11
N THR A 244 23.54 8.44 -1.86
CA THR A 244 23.04 7.24 -1.20
C THR A 244 23.40 5.95 -1.95
N TYR A 245 23.42 6.00 -3.29
CA TYR A 245 23.92 4.94 -4.15
C TYR A 245 25.42 4.71 -3.96
N SER A 246 26.24 5.77 -3.99
CA SER A 246 27.69 5.69 -3.79
C SER A 246 28.09 5.10 -2.43
N LEU A 247 27.30 5.34 -1.37
CA LEU A 247 27.54 4.81 -0.02
C LEU A 247 27.50 3.27 0.08
N ARG A 248 27.12 2.55 -0.99
CA ARG A 248 27.18 1.08 -1.11
C ARG A 248 28.59 0.57 -1.45
N PHE A 249 29.46 1.46 -1.92
CA PHE A 249 30.82 1.15 -2.32
C PHE A 249 31.83 1.66 -1.28
N PRO A 250 33.08 1.15 -1.29
CA PRO A 250 34.14 1.67 -0.43
C PRO A 250 34.46 3.15 -0.71
N PRO A 251 34.91 3.94 0.29
CA PRO A 251 35.19 5.38 0.12
C PRO A 251 36.17 5.74 -1.00
N ALA A 252 37.09 4.84 -1.35
CA ALA A 252 38.01 5.03 -2.47
C ALA A 252 37.32 5.14 -3.85
N GLN A 253 36.06 4.74 -3.96
CA GLN A 253 35.27 4.81 -5.21
C GLN A 253 34.28 5.98 -5.20
N TRP A 254 34.24 6.78 -4.12
CA TRP A 254 33.35 7.92 -4.05
C TRP A 254 33.93 9.08 -4.86
N VAL A 255 33.04 9.85 -5.49
CA VAL A 255 33.43 11.02 -6.30
C VAL A 255 33.57 12.23 -5.38
N PRO A 256 34.79 12.76 -5.14
CA PRO A 256 35.02 13.79 -4.12
C PRO A 256 34.16 15.05 -4.32
N THR A 257 34.09 15.56 -5.56
CA THR A 257 33.34 16.78 -5.90
C THR A 257 31.84 16.66 -5.59
N LEU A 258 31.25 15.49 -5.86
CA LEU A 258 29.84 15.21 -5.54
C LEU A 258 29.61 15.28 -4.02
N PHE A 259 30.47 14.63 -3.24
CA PHE A 259 30.34 14.58 -1.78
C PHE A 259 30.57 15.94 -1.14
N ILE A 260 31.53 16.72 -1.64
CA ILE A 260 31.80 18.09 -1.17
C ILE A 260 30.57 18.98 -1.44
N ALA A 261 30.09 19.04 -2.68
CA ALA A 261 28.97 19.91 -3.05
C ALA A 261 27.69 19.59 -2.26
N ASN A 262 27.38 18.29 -2.10
CA ASN A 262 26.19 17.89 -1.34
C ASN A 262 26.37 18.09 0.17
N ARG A 263 27.59 17.96 0.72
CA ARG A 263 27.86 18.28 2.12
C ARG A 263 27.65 19.76 2.39
N ASP A 264 28.20 20.60 1.52
CA ASP A 264 28.13 22.06 1.65
C ASP A 264 26.65 22.51 1.59
N LEU A 265 25.86 21.97 0.65
CA LEU A 265 24.42 22.21 0.63
C LEU A 265 23.69 21.72 1.91
N ILE A 266 23.97 20.50 2.38
CA ILE A 266 23.36 19.98 3.62
C ILE A 266 23.69 20.89 4.79
N ARG A 267 24.93 21.40 4.85
CA ARG A 267 25.35 22.35 5.89
C ARG A 267 24.55 23.65 5.80
N GLU A 268 24.51 24.27 4.62
CA GLU A 268 23.75 25.51 4.37
C GLU A 268 22.28 25.35 4.79
N ILE A 269 21.61 24.27 4.37
CA ILE A 269 20.21 23.99 4.76
C ILE A 269 20.12 23.76 6.27
N SER A 270 21.06 23.04 6.87
CA SER A 270 21.03 22.76 8.31
C SER A 270 21.22 24.02 9.15
N GLU A 271 22.08 24.95 8.73
CA GLU A 271 22.28 26.24 9.39
C GLU A 271 21.04 27.13 9.20
N ALA A 272 20.53 27.21 7.97
CA ALA A 272 19.33 27.97 7.61
C ALA A 272 18.07 27.59 8.42
N PHE A 273 17.87 26.29 8.66
CA PHE A 273 16.69 25.74 9.34
C PHE A 273 16.97 25.28 10.79
N GLU A 274 18.12 25.64 11.35
CA GLU A 274 18.54 25.32 12.73
C GLU A 274 18.43 23.81 13.06
N LEU A 275 18.96 22.98 12.16
CA LEU A 275 18.94 21.54 12.28
C LEU A 275 20.14 21.04 13.10
N ASP A 276 20.18 21.38 14.39
CA ASP A 276 21.28 21.01 15.31
C ASP A 276 21.60 19.51 15.28
N GLY A 277 20.56 18.68 15.11
CA GLY A 277 20.68 17.24 14.97
C GLY A 277 21.49 16.80 13.75
N VAL A 278 21.49 17.59 12.67
CA VAL A 278 22.31 17.38 11.46
C VAL A 278 23.66 18.08 11.61
N LEU A 279 23.68 19.32 12.11
CA LEU A 279 24.91 20.11 12.30
C LEU A 279 25.96 19.40 13.16
N LYS A 280 25.55 18.67 14.19
CA LYS A 280 26.47 17.87 15.01
C LYS A 280 27.28 16.85 14.20
N HIS A 281 26.74 16.38 13.08
CA HIS A 281 27.41 15.43 12.17
C HIS A 281 28.33 16.12 11.17
N LEU A 282 28.21 17.44 11.01
CA LEU A 282 29.00 18.28 10.11
C LEU A 282 30.03 19.14 10.83
N ALA A 283 29.99 19.18 12.16
CA ALA A 283 30.88 19.96 13.00
C ALA A 283 32.36 19.60 12.79
N VAL A 284 33.24 20.55 13.09
CA VAL A 284 34.69 20.36 13.01
C VAL A 284 35.12 19.14 13.83
N GLY A 285 35.93 18.27 13.20
CA GLY A 285 36.38 17.02 13.79
C GLY A 285 35.36 15.86 13.74
N SER A 286 34.19 16.06 13.13
CA SER A 286 33.26 14.96 12.88
C SER A 286 33.79 13.98 11.83
N PRO A 287 33.20 12.77 11.71
CA PRO A 287 33.53 11.86 10.63
C PRO A 287 33.31 12.46 9.23
N LEU A 288 32.30 13.32 9.04
CA LEU A 288 32.06 13.95 7.73
C LEU A 288 33.05 15.08 7.46
N ASP A 289 33.46 15.82 8.50
CA ASP A 289 34.50 16.85 8.39
C ASP A 289 35.84 16.24 7.98
N TYR A 290 36.23 15.13 8.65
CA TYR A 290 37.43 14.39 8.27
C TYR A 290 37.39 13.88 6.82
N LEU A 291 36.24 13.37 6.36
CA LEU A 291 36.10 12.95 4.95
C LEU A 291 36.18 14.13 3.98
N ASP A 292 35.56 15.25 4.31
CA ASP A 292 35.59 16.46 3.49
C ASP A 292 37.02 16.97 3.30
N ASP A 293 37.80 17.03 4.38
CA ASP A 293 39.21 17.38 4.34
C ASP A 293 40.00 16.47 3.38
N LEU A 294 39.75 15.15 3.42
CA LEU A 294 40.37 14.20 2.49
C LEU A 294 39.93 14.45 1.05
N PHE A 295 38.63 14.68 0.81
CA PHE A 295 38.10 14.91 -0.53
C PHE A 295 38.65 16.18 -1.16
N ARG A 296 38.76 17.28 -0.41
CA ARG A 296 39.27 18.58 -0.92
C ARG A 296 40.73 18.54 -1.35
N VAL A 297 41.50 17.55 -0.91
CA VAL A 297 42.89 17.36 -1.35
C VAL A 297 43.10 16.13 -2.22
N ALA A 298 42.14 15.20 -2.29
CA ALA A 298 42.28 13.91 -2.98
C ALA A 298 42.61 14.05 -4.48
N ASP A 299 42.04 15.06 -5.14
CA ASP A 299 42.25 15.32 -6.57
C ASP A 299 43.60 15.99 -6.87
N ARG A 300 44.36 16.40 -5.84
CA ARG A 300 45.69 16.99 -6.03
C ARG A 300 46.68 15.89 -6.44
N PRO A 301 47.52 16.08 -7.47
CA PRO A 301 48.35 15.00 -8.03
C PRO A 301 49.28 14.35 -7.00
N VAL A 302 50.26 15.11 -6.49
CA VAL A 302 51.24 14.61 -5.51
C VAL A 302 50.73 14.83 -4.10
N ALA A 303 50.14 16.00 -3.82
CA ALA A 303 49.66 16.36 -2.49
C ALA A 303 48.45 15.50 -2.02
N GLY A 304 47.67 14.95 -2.95
CA GLY A 304 46.49 14.12 -2.63
C GLY A 304 46.80 12.63 -2.46
N TRP A 305 48.05 12.19 -2.64
CA TRP A 305 48.41 10.78 -2.53
C TRP A 305 48.12 10.21 -1.13
N GLY A 306 48.46 10.97 -0.08
CA GLY A 306 48.18 10.57 1.31
C GLY A 306 46.68 10.41 1.56
N ALA A 307 45.87 11.36 1.09
CA ALA A 307 44.42 11.32 1.25
C ALA A 307 43.79 10.13 0.51
N ARG A 308 44.19 9.86 -0.73
CA ARG A 308 43.72 8.68 -1.49
C ARG A 308 44.06 7.37 -0.80
N ARG A 309 45.27 7.26 -0.22
CA ARG A 309 45.68 6.09 0.56
C ARG A 309 44.85 5.94 1.84
N GLN A 310 44.56 7.04 2.53
CA GLN A 310 43.68 7.02 3.70
C GLN A 310 42.26 6.59 3.32
N LEU A 311 41.65 7.20 2.31
CA LEU A 311 40.33 6.82 1.77
C LEU A 311 40.24 5.33 1.41
N ALA A 312 41.31 4.75 0.83
CA ALA A 312 41.39 3.33 0.51
C ALA A 312 41.45 2.40 1.75
N SER A 313 41.88 2.92 2.89
CA SER A 313 41.96 2.16 4.15
C SER A 313 40.70 2.30 5.02
N LEU A 314 39.82 3.27 4.75
CA LEU A 314 38.63 3.52 5.54
C LEU A 314 37.58 2.42 5.37
N GLN A 315 37.04 1.95 6.49
CA GLN A 315 35.83 1.13 6.50
C GLN A 315 34.62 2.05 6.32
N GLY A 316 33.92 1.93 5.18
CA GLY A 316 32.83 2.84 4.81
C GLY A 316 31.61 2.83 5.74
N GLY A 317 31.41 1.81 6.58
CA GLY A 317 30.20 1.62 7.38
C GLY A 317 29.82 2.80 8.27
N LEU A 318 30.78 3.37 9.02
CA LEU A 318 30.55 4.54 9.88
C LEU A 318 30.13 5.75 9.05
N PHE A 319 30.92 6.10 8.04
CA PHE A 319 30.68 7.28 7.21
C PHE A 319 29.37 7.19 6.43
N SER A 320 29.05 6.00 5.88
CA SER A 320 27.78 5.75 5.21
C SER A 320 26.58 5.89 6.16
N ALA A 321 26.72 5.56 7.45
CA ALA A 321 25.66 5.77 8.42
C ALA A 321 25.45 7.27 8.73
N VAL A 322 26.55 8.01 8.91
CA VAL A 322 26.49 9.46 9.20
C VAL A 322 25.90 10.23 8.02
N TRP A 323 26.32 9.93 6.78
CA TRP A 323 25.73 10.52 5.57
C TRP A 323 24.22 10.27 5.44
N ARG A 324 23.77 9.02 5.67
CA ARG A 324 22.32 8.71 5.63
C ARG A 324 21.53 9.46 6.70
N THR A 325 22.13 9.64 7.87
CA THR A 325 21.52 10.40 8.97
C THR A 325 21.40 11.88 8.61
N ALA A 326 22.45 12.48 8.04
CA ALA A 326 22.45 13.87 7.61
C ALA A 326 21.40 14.12 6.51
N ILE A 327 21.38 13.29 5.46
CA ILE A 327 20.39 13.39 4.38
C ILE A 327 18.97 13.19 4.91
N GLY A 328 18.75 12.19 5.77
CA GLY A 328 17.45 11.94 6.37
C GLY A 328 16.92 13.13 7.17
N GLY A 329 17.79 13.80 7.94
CA GLY A 329 17.42 14.99 8.70
C GLY A 329 17.03 16.19 7.83
N ILE A 330 17.63 16.34 6.64
CA ILE A 330 17.18 17.35 5.66
C ILE A 330 15.81 16.97 5.08
N GLU A 331 15.65 15.74 4.62
CA GLU A 331 14.41 15.27 3.99
C GLU A 331 13.19 15.34 4.91
N GLU A 332 13.38 15.14 6.22
CA GLU A 332 12.33 15.32 7.23
C GLU A 332 11.80 16.76 7.31
N ARG A 333 12.57 17.75 6.83
CA ARG A 333 12.23 19.17 6.81
C ARG A 333 11.80 19.66 5.43
N VAL A 334 11.65 18.76 4.46
CA VAL A 334 11.15 19.09 3.13
C VAL A 334 9.62 19.11 3.10
N ARG A 335 9.06 20.17 2.51
CA ARG A 335 7.64 20.27 2.19
C ARG A 335 7.45 20.45 0.68
N TRP A 336 6.77 19.50 0.06
CA TRP A 336 6.40 19.59 -1.34
C TRP A 336 5.22 20.53 -1.56
N LEU A 337 5.39 21.47 -2.48
CA LEU A 337 4.30 22.28 -3.04
C LEU A 337 3.94 21.78 -4.45
N ARG A 338 2.64 21.82 -4.73
CA ARG A 338 2.06 21.35 -5.99
C ARG A 338 1.76 22.50 -6.93
#